data_AF-A0A963LSS6-F1
#
_entry.id   AF-A0A963LSS6-F1
#
_cell.length_a   1.000
_cell.length_b   1.000
_cell.length_c   1.000
_cell.angle_alpha   90.00
_cell.angle_beta   90.00
_cell.angle_gamma   90.00
#
_symmetry.space_group_name_H-M   'P 1'
#
loop_
_entity.id
_entity.type
_entity.pdbx_description
1 polymer ?
#
loop_
_entity_poly.entity_id
_entity_poly.type
_entity_poly.pdbx_seq_one_letter_code
_entity_poly.pdbx_strand_id
1 'polypeptide(L)' 'VTHNTEHVFGLELAEPLPVTLEPREHRDYRWLNWRDAADMCFSWTNASAIRSLPDRVHALQAR' A
#
# COMPACT_ATOMS: atom_id res chain seq x y z
N VAL A 1 2.66 -3.04 -23.47
CA VAL A 1 2.78 -4.10 -22.44
C VAL A 1 1.42 -4.77 -22.30
N THR A 2 1.32 -6.09 -22.48
CA THR A 2 0.04 -6.83 -22.37
C THR A 2 -0.04 -7.68 -21.10
N HIS A 3 1.08 -7.88 -20.42
CA HIS A 3 1.19 -8.65 -19.19
C HIS A 3 2.07 -7.89 -18.22
N ASN A 4 1.63 -7.78 -16.96
CA ASN A 4 2.40 -7.24 -15.86
C ASN A 4 2.46 -8.28 -14.75
N THR A 5 3.65 -8.54 -14.22
CA THR A 5 3.83 -9.41 -13.05
C THR A 5 4.10 -8.52 -11.85
N GLU A 6 3.22 -8.59 -10.85
CA GLU A 6 3.30 -7.76 -9.64
C GLU A 6 3.55 -8.63 -8.42
N HIS A 7 4.47 -8.19 -7.55
CA HIS A 7 4.74 -8.82 -6.26
C HIS A 7 4.29 -7.88 -5.14
N VAL A 8 3.51 -8.39 -4.19
CA VAL A 8 2.91 -7.60 -3.11
C VAL A 8 3.58 -7.93 -1.78
N PHE A 9 4.16 -6.91 -1.15
CA PHE A 9 4.79 -6.99 0.16
C PHE A 9 4.07 -6.09 1.17
N GLY A 10 4.13 -6.45 2.45
CA GLY A 10 3.61 -5.63 3.54
C GLY A 10 4.68 -5.47 4.62
N LEU A 11 4.73 -4.30 5.24
CA LEU A 11 5.62 -3.96 6.34
C LEU A 11 4.85 -3.15 7.37
N GLU A 12 4.80 -3.64 8.61
CA GLU A 12 4.29 -2.86 9.74
C GLU A 12 5.42 -1.99 10.28
N LEU A 13 5.17 -0.69 10.38
CA LEU A 13 6.09 0.24 11.03
C LEU A 13 5.80 0.28 12.52
N ALA A 14 6.85 0.28 13.36
CA ALA A 14 6.69 0.36 14.81
C ALA A 14 6.01 1.68 15.25
N GLU A 15 6.23 2.74 14.50
CA GLU A 15 5.60 4.06 14.70
C GLU A 15 5.55 4.84 13.37
N PRO A 16 4.74 5.91 13.26
CA PRO A 16 4.73 6.77 12.08
C PRO A 16 6.10 7.43 11.86
N LEU A 17 6.64 7.29 10.66
CA LEU A 17 7.90 7.91 10.26
C LEU A 17 7.66 9.15 9.38
N PRO A 18 8.53 10.18 9.46
CA PRO A 18 8.47 11.30 8.53
C PRO A 18 8.75 10.82 7.10
N VAL A 19 7.88 11.18 6.16
CA VAL A 19 8.04 10.83 4.74
C VAL A 19 8.81 11.94 4.04
N THR A 20 9.94 11.60 3.45
CA THR A 20 10.72 12.47 2.56
C THR A 20 10.54 12.00 1.12
N LEU A 21 10.03 12.87 0.26
CA LEU A 21 9.82 12.56 -1.16
C LEU A 21 11.02 12.99 -2.00
N GLU A 22 11.36 12.19 -3.00
CA GLU A 22 12.21 12.61 -4.13
C GLU A 22 11.37 13.43 -5.12
N PRO A 23 11.56 14.76 -5.25
CA PRO A 23 10.64 15.62 -6.01
C PRO A 23 10.57 15.32 -7.51
N ARG A 24 11.58 14.62 -8.05
CA ARG A 24 11.60 14.20 -9.45
C ARG A 24 10.67 13.01 -9.73
N GLU A 25 10.35 12.24 -8.70
CA GLU A 25 9.52 11.03 -8.81
C GLU A 25 8.13 11.23 -8.21
N HIS A 26 8.04 11.96 -7.10
CA HIS A 26 6.81 12.11 -6.30
C HIS A 26 6.51 13.56 -5.99
N ARG A 27 5.21 13.90 -5.94
CA ARG A 27 4.74 15.27 -5.74
C ARG A 27 4.07 15.51 -4.40
N ASP A 28 3.42 14.50 -3.83
CA ASP A 28 2.65 14.61 -2.60
C ASP A 28 2.51 13.23 -1.95
N TYR A 29 2.20 13.21 -0.64
CA TYR A 29 1.90 12.00 0.10
C TYR A 29 0.84 12.26 1.17
N ARG A 30 0.20 11.20 1.63
CA ARG A 30 -0.70 11.23 2.79
C ARG A 30 -0.78 9.87 3.46
N TRP A 31 -0.93 9.89 4.78
CA TRP A 31 -1.34 8.73 5.56
C TRP A 31 -2.87 8.65 5.55
N LEU A 32 -3.42 7.48 5.27
CA LEU A 32 -4.86 7.24 5.16
C LEU A 32 -5.24 5.93 5.84
N ASN A 33 -6.52 5.79 6.20
CA ASN A 33 -7.09 4.47 6.44
C ASN A 33 -6.97 3.63 5.15
N TRP A 34 -6.72 2.32 5.28
CA TRP A 34 -6.53 1.46 4.12
C TRP A 34 -7.73 1.43 3.17
N ARG A 35 -8.95 1.64 3.67
CA ARG A 35 -10.16 1.72 2.81
C ARG A 35 -10.10 2.93 1.88
N ASP A 36 -9.84 4.10 2.45
CA ASP A 36 -9.70 5.35 1.68
C ASP A 36 -8.52 5.28 0.71
N ALA A 37 -7.41 4.67 1.13
CA ALA A 37 -6.24 4.47 0.28
C ALA A 37 -6.54 3.56 -0.93
N ALA A 38 -7.34 2.49 -0.74
CA ALA A 38 -7.76 1.62 -1.84
C ALA A 38 -8.67 2.35 -2.83
N ASP A 39 -9.53 3.23 -2.35
CA ASP A 39 -10.46 3.97 -3.21
C ASP A 39 -9.79 5.13 -3.95
N MET A 40 -8.68 5.66 -3.44
CA MET A 40 -7.84 6.66 -4.13
C MET A 40 -6.89 6.06 -5.18
N CYS A 41 -6.70 4.74 -5.20
CA CYS A 41 -5.76 4.08 -6.10
C CYS A 41 -6.30 4.01 -7.54
N PHE A 42 -5.59 4.64 -8.49
CA PHE A 42 -5.91 4.53 -9.92
C PHE A 42 -5.70 3.10 -10.47
N SER A 43 -4.69 2.38 -9.98
CA SER A 43 -4.46 0.98 -10.36
C SER A 43 -5.43 0.06 -9.62
N TRP A 44 -6.22 -0.71 -10.37
CA TRP A 44 -7.16 -1.68 -9.81
C TRP A 44 -6.44 -2.83 -9.08
N THR A 45 -5.26 -3.25 -9.54
CA THR A 45 -4.47 -4.29 -8.88
C THR A 45 -3.92 -3.80 -7.54
N ASN A 46 -3.45 -2.55 -7.48
CA ASN A 46 -2.99 -1.94 -6.22
C ASN A 46 -4.15 -1.76 -5.23
N ALA A 47 -5.30 -1.29 -5.69
CA ALA A 47 -6.49 -1.17 -4.85
C ALA A 47 -6.92 -2.53 -4.27
N SER A 48 -6.89 -3.59 -5.10
CA SER A 48 -7.15 -4.97 -4.66
C SER A 48 -6.13 -5.44 -3.62
N ALA A 49 -4.84 -5.16 -3.84
CA ALA A 49 -3.78 -5.49 -2.89
C ALA A 49 -4.01 -4.83 -1.53
N ILE A 50 -4.34 -3.53 -1.50
CA ILE A 50 -4.67 -2.80 -0.26
C ILE A 50 -5.91 -3.39 0.41
N ARG A 51 -6.97 -3.75 -0.34
CA ARG A 51 -8.18 -4.36 0.23
C ARG A 51 -7.92 -5.72 0.88
N SER A 52 -6.86 -6.44 0.47
CA SER A 52 -6.44 -7.69 1.11
C SER A 52 -5.67 -7.50 2.43
N LEU A 53 -5.36 -6.26 2.83
CA LEU A 53 -4.53 -5.97 4.00
C LEU A 53 -5.06 -6.58 5.31
N PRO A 54 -6.36 -6.50 5.66
CA PRO A 54 -6.86 -7.08 6.91
C PRO A 54 -6.57 -8.58 7.04
N ASP A 55 -6.83 -9.34 5.98
CA ASP A 55 -6.59 -10.79 5.96
C ASP A 55 -5.09 -11.11 6.04
N ARG A 56 -4.25 -10.31 5.36
CA ARG A 56 -2.79 -10.48 5.38
C ARG A 56 -2.19 -10.18 6.74
N VAL A 57 -2.63 -9.11 7.40
CA VAL A 57 -2.17 -8.75 8.75
C VAL A 57 -2.59 -9.83 9.74
N HIS A 58 -3.83 -10.32 9.65
CA HIS A 58 -4.28 -11.42 10.48
C HIS A 58 -3.41 -12.67 10.31
N ALA A 59 -3.08 -13.03 9.07
CA ALA A 59 -2.20 -14.16 8.76
C ALA A 59 -0.75 -13.99 9.26
N LEU A 60 -0.25 -12.75 9.38
CA LEU A 60 1.06 -12.46 9.97
C LEU A 60 1.06 -12.58 11.49
N GLN A 61 -0.03 -12.14 12.14
CA GLN A 61 -0.18 -12.18 13.59
C GLN A 61 -0.49 -13.58 14.13
N ALA A 62 -1.04 -14.47 13.28
CA ALA A 62 -1.33 -15.87 13.63
C ALA A 62 -0.11 -16.81 13.51
N ARG A 63 1.06 -16.30 13.13
CA ARG A 63 2.33 -17.04 13.03
C ARG A 63 3.18 -16.82 14.27
#